data_AF-A0A5M8QCN1-F1
#
_entry.id   AF-A0A5M8QCN1-F1
#
_cell.length_a   1.000
_cell.length_b   1.000
_cell.length_c   1.000
_cell.angle_alpha   90.00
_cell.angle_beta   90.00
_cell.angle_gamma   90.00
#
_symmetry.space_group_name_H-M   'P 1'
#
loop_
_entity.id
_entity.type
_entity.pdbx_description
1 polymer ?
#
loop_
_entity_poly.entity_id
_entity_poly.type
_entity_poly.pdbx_seq_one_letter_code
_entity_poly.pdbx_strand_id
1 'polypeptide(L)'
;MKGGLLIVLLGLLSGRCFGQFPALMYDSKHAVWEDSVGTIKKIASPYGKNLKVVYKNGQKRKILKSGLWGFRDRSGKLYRLYDNKAMRVLRQSDLIKYAYKQPGTHHFSWRYSTDLDSPVVRTKRKARHLSL
;
A
#
# COMPACT_ATOMS: atom_id res chain seq x y z
N MET A 1 0.18 -50.01 -28.01
CA MET A 1 -0.69 -49.06 -27.27
C MET A 1 0.21 -48.03 -26.59
N LYS A 2 0.33 -46.83 -27.17
CA LYS A 2 1.08 -45.70 -26.61
C LYS A 2 0.05 -44.71 -26.09
N GLY A 3 -0.28 -44.78 -24.81
CA GLY A 3 -1.22 -43.88 -24.17
C GLY A 3 -0.74 -43.63 -22.75
N GLY A 4 -0.48 -42.38 -22.41
CA GLY A 4 -0.19 -41.98 -21.03
C GLY A 4 1.09 -41.15 -20.87
N LEU A 5 1.22 -40.04 -21.58
CA LEU A 5 2.18 -39.00 -21.18
C LEU A 5 1.62 -37.60 -21.51
N LEU A 6 0.47 -37.25 -20.93
CA LEU A 6 -0.12 -35.93 -21.16
C LEU A 6 -1.00 -35.44 -20.00
N ILE A 7 -0.60 -35.55 -18.73
CA ILE A 7 -1.41 -34.96 -17.63
C ILE A 7 -0.58 -34.19 -16.58
N VAL A 8 0.75 -34.26 -16.54
CA VAL A 8 1.50 -33.68 -15.39
C VAL A 8 1.92 -32.21 -15.57
N LEU A 9 1.75 -31.60 -16.75
CA LEU A 9 2.24 -30.23 -17.00
C LEU A 9 1.24 -29.07 -16.78
N LEU A 10 0.00 -29.34 -16.31
CA LEU A 10 -1.02 -28.29 -16.09
C LEU A 10 -1.10 -27.75 -14.66
N GLY A 11 -0.31 -28.26 -13.71
CA GLY A 11 -0.40 -27.90 -12.29
C GLY A 11 0.44 -26.70 -11.83
N LEU A 12 1.37 -26.18 -12.65
CA LEU A 12 2.40 -25.24 -12.21
C LEU A 12 2.14 -23.75 -12.53
N LEU A 13 0.99 -23.41 -13.12
CA LEU A 13 0.68 -22.01 -13.52
C LEU A 13 -0.43 -21.32 -12.69
N SER A 14 -1.05 -21.99 -11.72
CA SER A 14 -2.12 -21.39 -10.90
C SER A 14 -1.60 -20.48 -9.76
N GLY A 15 -0.28 -20.31 -9.61
CA GLY A 15 0.32 -19.78 -8.38
C GLY A 15 0.28 -18.26 -8.14
N ARG A 16 -0.18 -17.38 -9.06
CA ARG A 16 -0.04 -15.91 -8.84
C ARG A 16 -1.20 -15.04 -9.34
N CYS A 17 -2.44 -15.50 -9.27
CA CYS A 17 -3.59 -14.64 -9.51
C CYS A 17 -4.45 -14.40 -8.24
N PHE A 18 -3.82 -14.31 -7.06
CA PHE A 18 -4.48 -13.65 -5.93
C PHE A 18 -4.43 -12.15 -6.20
N GLY A 19 -5.50 -11.65 -6.82
CA GLY A 19 -5.68 -10.22 -7.07
C GLY A 19 -5.69 -9.47 -5.74
N GLN A 20 -4.61 -8.76 -5.45
CA GLN A 20 -4.53 -7.93 -4.25
C GLN A 20 -5.65 -6.90 -4.27
N PHE A 21 -6.51 -6.91 -3.24
CA PHE A 21 -7.65 -6.02 -3.16
C PHE A 21 -7.24 -4.66 -2.60
N PRO A 22 -7.77 -3.55 -3.15
CA PRO A 22 -7.59 -2.25 -2.54
C PRO A 22 -8.17 -2.23 -1.11
N ALA A 23 -7.43 -1.58 -0.22
CA ALA A 23 -7.66 -1.61 1.22
C ALA A 23 -7.65 -0.21 1.80
N LEU A 24 -8.45 0.05 2.84
CA LEU A 24 -8.26 1.19 3.73
C LEU A 24 -7.78 0.66 5.08
N MET A 25 -6.79 1.33 5.67
CA MET A 25 -6.21 0.93 6.94
C MET A 25 -6.39 2.08 7.94
N TYR A 26 -7.10 1.78 9.01
CA TYR A 26 -7.31 2.72 10.12
C TYR A 26 -6.17 2.67 11.14
N ASP A 27 -5.44 1.56 11.16
CA ASP A 27 -4.33 1.29 12.07
C ASP A 27 -3.17 0.62 11.32
N SER A 28 -1.94 0.84 11.77
CA SER A 28 -0.71 0.29 11.19
C SER A 28 -0.64 -1.24 11.27
N LYS A 29 -1.31 -1.83 12.27
CA LYS A 29 -1.39 -3.29 12.48
C LYS A 29 -1.98 -4.01 11.25
N HIS A 30 -2.96 -3.38 10.61
CA HIS A 30 -3.60 -3.90 9.39
C HIS A 30 -2.79 -3.64 8.12
N ALA A 31 -1.63 -2.97 8.21
CA ALA A 31 -0.74 -2.81 7.07
C ALA A 31 -0.15 -4.15 6.60
N VAL A 32 0.08 -5.05 7.57
CA VAL A 32 0.71 -6.37 7.39
C VAL A 32 -0.33 -7.46 7.09
N TRP A 33 -1.56 -7.32 7.61
CA TRP A 33 -2.63 -8.32 7.45
C TRP A 33 -3.58 -7.99 6.30
N GLU A 34 -4.20 -9.02 5.73
CA GLU A 34 -5.00 -8.98 4.50
C GLU A 34 -6.49 -8.72 4.77
N ASP A 35 -6.80 -7.81 5.69
CA ASP A 35 -8.19 -7.52 6.05
C ASP A 35 -8.75 -6.46 5.10
N SER A 36 -9.04 -6.84 3.86
CA SER A 36 -9.74 -5.93 2.95
C SER A 36 -10.86 -6.64 2.23
N VAL A 37 -11.99 -6.57 2.95
CA VAL A 37 -13.35 -6.75 2.49
C VAL A 37 -13.46 -6.28 1.03
N GLY A 38 -13.69 -7.23 0.12
CA GLY A 38 -13.59 -7.07 -1.33
C GLY A 38 -14.63 -6.17 -1.99
N THR A 39 -15.06 -5.08 -1.34
CA THR A 39 -16.05 -4.10 -1.81
C THR A 39 -15.42 -2.91 -2.52
N ILE A 40 -14.15 -2.60 -2.26
CA ILE A 40 -13.45 -1.49 -2.90
C ILE A 40 -12.93 -1.91 -4.29
N LYS A 41 -13.23 -1.10 -5.31
CA LYS A 41 -12.76 -1.29 -6.69
C LYS A 41 -11.43 -0.60 -6.94
N LYS A 42 -11.29 0.66 -6.50
CA LYS A 42 -10.03 1.41 -6.60
C LYS A 42 -10.01 2.63 -5.69
N ILE A 43 -8.80 3.09 -5.38
CA ILE A 43 -8.53 4.37 -4.72
C ILE A 43 -8.01 5.33 -5.82
N ALA A 44 -8.77 6.39 -6.11
CA ALA A 44 -8.62 7.13 -7.36
C ALA A 44 -7.71 8.37 -7.26
N SER A 45 -7.62 9.00 -6.09
CA SER A 45 -6.72 10.14 -5.89
C SER A 45 -6.27 10.20 -4.43
N PRO A 46 -4.95 10.19 -4.18
CA PRO A 46 -4.38 10.37 -2.87
C PRO A 46 -4.06 11.85 -2.55
N TYR A 47 -4.56 12.81 -3.32
CA TYR A 47 -4.27 14.25 -3.12
C TYR A 47 -5.42 14.97 -2.42
N GLY A 48 -5.10 16.06 -1.70
CA GLY A 48 -6.07 16.84 -0.91
C GLY A 48 -6.39 16.23 0.46
N LYS A 49 -7.40 16.77 1.15
CA LYS A 49 -7.78 16.35 2.52
C LYS A 49 -8.45 14.97 2.58
N ASN A 50 -9.06 14.53 1.48
CA ASN A 50 -9.84 13.30 1.42
C ASN A 50 -9.25 12.31 0.40
N LEU A 51 -9.39 11.02 0.68
CA LEU A 51 -9.20 9.95 -0.30
C LEU A 51 -10.50 9.70 -1.07
N LYS A 52 -10.41 9.65 -2.40
CA LYS A 52 -11.54 9.27 -3.24
C LYS A 52 -11.54 7.75 -3.44
N VAL A 53 -12.54 7.08 -2.88
CA VAL A 53 -12.73 5.63 -2.95
C VAL A 53 -13.86 5.30 -3.91
N VAL A 54 -13.62 4.36 -4.81
CA VAL A 54 -14.60 3.85 -5.76
C VAL A 54 -14.90 2.40 -5.37
N TYR A 55 -16.17 2.11 -5.10
CA TYR A 55 -16.66 0.78 -4.75
C TYR A 55 -17.02 -0.04 -5.99
N LYS A 56 -17.13 -1.36 -5.85
CA LYS A 56 -17.49 -2.27 -6.96
C LYS A 56 -18.86 -1.97 -7.56
N ASN A 57 -19.81 -1.54 -6.73
CA ASN A 57 -21.15 -1.09 -7.16
C ASN A 57 -21.16 0.29 -7.87
N GLY A 58 -19.99 0.89 -8.13
CA GLY A 58 -19.88 2.20 -8.80
C GLY A 58 -20.01 3.41 -7.87
N GLN A 59 -20.42 3.22 -6.61
CA GLN A 59 -20.49 4.30 -5.62
C GLN A 59 -19.11 4.94 -5.43
N LYS A 60 -19.08 6.26 -5.28
CA LYS A 60 -17.88 7.04 -4.99
C LYS A 60 -18.04 7.69 -3.63
N ARG A 61 -17.09 7.51 -2.72
CA ARG A 61 -17.07 8.21 -1.42
C ARG A 61 -15.76 8.99 -1.24
N LYS A 62 -15.85 10.09 -0.51
CA LYS A 62 -14.70 10.84 -0.01
C LYS A 62 -14.49 10.40 1.43
N ILE A 63 -13.32 9.89 1.76
CA ILE A 63 -12.96 9.46 3.12
C ILE A 63 -11.89 10.40 3.64
N LEU A 64 -12.09 10.90 4.86
CA LEU A 64 -11.17 11.83 5.48
C LEU A 64 -9.85 11.13 5.82
N LYS A 65 -8.72 11.71 5.38
CA LYS A 65 -7.40 11.09 5.60
C LYS A 65 -6.97 11.05 7.05
N SER A 66 -7.41 12.00 7.88
CA SER A 66 -7.00 12.07 9.29
C SER A 66 -7.50 10.90 10.12
N GLY A 67 -8.53 10.18 9.66
CA GLY A 67 -9.00 8.95 10.31
C GLY A 67 -8.35 7.68 9.75
N LEU A 68 -7.35 7.78 8.89
CA LEU A 68 -6.72 6.65 8.22
C LEU A 68 -5.21 6.66 8.48
N TRP A 69 -4.67 5.50 8.83
CA TRP A 69 -3.22 5.29 8.83
C TRP A 69 -2.68 5.20 7.39
N GLY A 70 -3.41 4.52 6.50
CA GLY A 70 -2.91 4.22 5.17
C GLY A 70 -3.93 3.55 4.27
N PHE A 71 -3.44 3.09 3.11
CA PHE A 71 -4.24 2.33 2.17
C PHE A 71 -3.37 1.42 1.30
N ARG A 72 -3.99 0.39 0.73
CA ARG A 72 -3.39 -0.45 -0.31
C ARG A 72 -4.10 -0.16 -1.64
N ASP A 73 -3.34 0.03 -2.71
CA ASP A 73 -3.92 0.22 -4.04
C ASP A 73 -4.27 -1.12 -4.71
N ARG A 74 -4.85 -1.06 -5.92
CA ARG A 74 -5.22 -2.26 -6.71
C ARG A 74 -4.00 -3.07 -7.16
N SER A 75 -2.81 -2.47 -7.17
CA SER A 75 -1.55 -3.17 -7.46
C SER A 75 -0.89 -3.73 -6.19
N GLY A 76 -1.61 -3.71 -5.06
CA GLY A 76 -1.14 -4.12 -3.75
C GLY A 76 -0.07 -3.24 -3.13
N LYS A 77 0.23 -2.08 -3.72
CA LYS A 77 1.20 -1.15 -3.14
C LYS A 77 0.62 -0.53 -1.90
N LEU A 78 1.38 -0.61 -0.83
CA LEU A 78 1.05 -0.01 0.45
C LEU A 78 1.45 1.47 0.48
N TYR A 79 0.55 2.31 0.98
CA TYR A 79 0.76 3.74 1.17
C TYR A 79 0.44 4.11 2.61
N ARG A 80 1.38 4.76 3.28
CA ARG A 80 1.15 5.44 4.57
C ARG A 80 0.63 6.85 4.29
N LEU A 81 -0.40 7.26 5.01
CA LEU A 81 -0.84 8.65 5.06
C LEU A 81 -0.08 9.33 6.19
N TYR A 82 0.68 10.37 5.86
CA TYR A 82 1.45 11.11 6.84
C TYR A 82 1.53 12.58 6.42
N ASP A 83 1.16 13.50 7.31
CA ASP A 83 1.15 14.94 7.03
C ASP A 83 0.40 15.27 5.71
N ASN A 84 -0.82 14.73 5.59
CA ASN A 84 -1.70 14.79 4.41
C ASN A 84 -1.13 14.20 3.10
N LYS A 85 0.06 13.59 3.13
CA LYS A 85 0.74 13.01 1.96
C LYS A 85 0.58 11.50 1.97
N ALA A 86 0.36 10.92 0.80
CA ALA A 86 0.44 9.48 0.62
C ALA A 86 1.86 9.10 0.23
N MET A 87 2.53 8.32 1.06
CA MET A 87 3.90 7.87 0.85
C MET A 87 3.91 6.36 0.63
N ARG A 88 4.42 5.91 -0.51
CA ARG A 88 4.50 4.48 -0.83
C ARG A 88 5.51 3.82 0.10
N VAL A 89 5.09 2.80 0.82
CA VAL A 89 5.97 1.95 1.63
C VAL A 89 6.70 1.00 0.67
N LEU A 90 8.03 0.99 0.72
CA LEU A 90 8.85 0.20 -0.21
C LEU A 90 9.41 -1.06 0.40
N ARG A 91 10.01 -0.93 1.58
CA ARG A 91 10.70 -2.04 2.24
C ARG A 91 10.83 -1.74 3.72
N GLN A 92 10.77 -2.79 4.51
CA GLN A 92 11.03 -2.83 5.92
C GLN A 92 12.30 -3.67 6.09
N SER A 93 13.40 -3.01 6.49
CA SER A 93 14.61 -3.67 6.98
C SER A 93 14.84 -3.17 8.41
N ASP A 94 16.01 -2.63 8.69
CA ASP A 94 16.34 -1.80 9.84
C ASP A 94 15.50 -0.51 9.93
N LEU A 95 15.05 0.02 8.79
CA LEU A 95 14.21 1.20 8.68
C LEU A 95 13.10 0.94 7.66
N ILE A 96 11.99 1.66 7.83
CA ILE A 96 10.95 1.74 6.82
C ILE A 96 11.31 2.82 5.82
N LYS A 97 11.47 2.44 4.55
CA LYS A 97 11.72 3.37 3.45
C LYS A 97 10.42 3.71 2.74
N TYR A 98 10.18 5.00 2.54
CA TYR A 98 9.05 5.50 1.78
C TYR A 98 9.47 6.26 0.52
N ALA A 99 8.67 6.12 -0.54
CA ALA A 99 8.71 6.95 -1.73
C ALA A 99 7.54 7.94 -1.72
N TYR A 100 7.84 9.24 -1.77
CA TYR A 100 6.82 10.28 -1.94
C TYR A 100 6.97 10.93 -3.30
N LYS A 101 5.93 10.80 -4.14
CA LYS A 101 5.83 11.51 -5.42
C LYS A 101 5.29 12.91 -5.16
N GLN A 102 6.03 13.93 -5.57
CA GLN A 102 5.57 15.31 -5.45
C GLN A 102 4.41 15.56 -6.44
N PRO A 103 3.26 16.11 -5.98
CA PRO A 103 2.14 16.45 -6.84
C PRO A 103 2.59 17.34 -8.02
N GLY A 104 2.09 17.04 -9.22
CA GLY A 104 2.43 17.81 -10.42
C GLY A 104 3.84 17.58 -10.98
N THR A 105 4.62 16.65 -10.41
CA THR A 105 5.99 16.37 -10.89
C THR A 105 6.22 14.88 -11.11
N HIS A 106 7.30 14.55 -11.82
CA HIS A 106 7.83 13.18 -11.90
C HIS A 106 8.86 12.86 -10.80
N HIS A 107 9.08 13.79 -9.87
CA HIS A 107 10.12 13.68 -8.87
C HIS A 107 9.66 12.85 -7.68
N PHE A 108 10.52 11.92 -7.27
CA PHE A 108 10.36 11.14 -6.05
C PHE A 108 11.32 11.65 -4.98
N SER A 109 10.81 11.80 -3.76
CA SER A 109 11.63 12.05 -2.58
C SER A 109 11.57 10.85 -1.66
N TRP A 110 12.71 10.55 -1.04
CA TRP A 110 12.85 9.47 -0.09
C TRP A 110 12.56 9.97 1.33
N ARG A 111 11.91 9.11 2.12
CA ARG A 111 11.65 9.32 3.54
C ARG A 111 11.90 8.03 4.31
N TYR A 112 12.11 8.16 5.61
CA TYR A 112 12.48 7.08 6.50
C TYR A 112 11.74 7.18 7.83
N SER A 113 11.39 6.05 8.41
CA SER A 113 11.01 5.92 9.82
C SER A 113 11.58 4.61 10.36
N THR A 114 11.48 4.42 11.66
CA THR A 114 12.00 3.26 12.38
C THR A 114 10.99 2.11 12.31
N ASP A 115 9.72 2.44 12.52
CA ASP A 115 8.57 1.55 12.36
C ASP A 115 7.40 2.28 11.67
N LEU A 116 6.23 1.63 11.58
CA LEU A 116 5.06 2.11 10.85
C LEU A 116 4.32 3.26 11.54
N ASP A 117 4.56 3.49 12.84
CA ASP A 117 3.89 4.50 13.65
C ASP A 117 4.81 5.66 14.02
N SER A 118 6.12 5.42 14.00
CA SER A 118 7.14 6.42 14.26
C SER A 118 7.15 7.58 13.26
N PRO A 119 7.69 8.75 13.67
CA PRO A 119 7.77 9.93 12.81
C PRO A 119 8.51 9.68 11.50
N VAL A 120 7.98 10.24 10.41
CA VAL A 120 8.59 10.14 9.08
C VAL A 120 9.55 11.32 8.85
N VAL A 121 10.81 11.00 8.59
CA VAL A 121 11.89 11.98 8.43
C VAL A 121 12.61 11.86 7.09
N ARG A 122 13.41 12.89 6.74
CA ARG A 122 14.08 12.99 5.43
C ARG A 122 15.31 12.08 5.30
N THR A 123 16.01 11.81 6.39
CA THR A 123 17.32 11.15 6.38
C THR A 123 17.32 9.92 7.28
N LYS A 124 18.10 8.91 6.90
CA LYS A 124 18.29 7.69 7.71
C LYS A 124 18.90 7.99 9.08
N ARG A 125 19.89 8.90 9.13
CA ARG A 125 20.55 9.34 10.38
C ARG A 125 19.54 9.86 11.39
N LYS A 126 18.62 10.73 10.96
CA LYS A 126 17.60 11.27 11.84
C LYS A 126 16.60 10.20 12.28
N ALA A 127 16.24 9.25 11.41
CA ALA A 127 15.34 8.16 11.78
C ALA A 127 15.93 7.32 12.90
N ARG A 128 17.20 6.91 12.78
CA ARG A 128 17.91 6.11 13.80
C ARG A 128 18.07 6.84 15.13
N HIS A 129 18.30 8.15 15.11
CA HIS A 129 18.41 8.94 16.34
C HIS A 129 17.07 9.04 17.11
N LEU A 130 15.93 8.81 16.44
CA LEU A 130 14.62 8.77 17.10
C LEU A 130 14.29 7.38 17.68
N SER A 131 15.16 6.37 17.47
CA SER A 131 15.02 5.02 18.04
C SER A 131 15.74 4.84 19.37
N LEU A 132 16.58 5.80 19.76
CA LEU A 132 17.36 5.81 21.00
C LEU A 132 16.59 6.58 22.06
#